data_AF-A0A0C3ETV4-F1
#
_entry.id   AF-A0A0C3ETV4-F1
#
_cell.length_a   1.000
_cell.length_b   1.000
_cell.length_c   1.000
_cell.angle_alpha   90.00
_cell.angle_beta   90.00
_cell.angle_gamma   90.00
#
_symmetry.space_group_name_H-M   'P 1'
#
loop_
_entity.id
_entity.type
_entity.pdbx_description
1 polymer ?
#
loop_
_entity_poly.entity_id
_entity_poly.type
_entity_poly.pdbx_seq_one_letter_code
_entity_poly.pdbx_strand_id
1 'polypeptide(L)'
;MCVWCTHSVCYGFHCIPCGEGRNDVFSALLTHWPKAPKTVVYDFACALEPYCMTREPDFFANTLFVINSFHAKGHTKCAPTAFLSTYANVDPRLARINSSAAECGNGGLNRIRKSVSYMSQDRAIIYMKVFLSIWNRLRVRKMKGIDM
;
A
#
# COMPACT_ATOMS: atom_id res chain seq x y z
N MET A 1 -4.35 3.04 7.88
CA MET A 1 -3.57 2.54 6.74
C MET A 1 -4.43 2.52 5.48
N CYS A 2 -3.87 2.86 4.32
CA CYS A 2 -4.55 2.75 3.03
C CYS A 2 -3.74 1.86 2.10
N VAL A 3 -4.43 1.06 1.29
CA VAL A 3 -3.80 0.22 0.27
C VAL A 3 -3.96 0.88 -1.07
N TRP A 4 -2.84 1.05 -1.78
CA TRP A 4 -2.78 1.76 -3.05
C TRP A 4 -2.28 0.84 -4.16
N CYS A 5 -2.78 1.04 -5.37
CA CYS A 5 -2.15 0.48 -6.57
C CYS A 5 -1.06 1.41 -7.11
N THR A 6 -0.29 0.94 -8.09
CA THR A 6 0.75 1.70 -8.79
C THR A 6 0.23 2.97 -9.48
N HIS A 7 -1.06 3.04 -9.79
CA HIS A 7 -1.71 4.21 -10.40
C HIS A 7 -2.24 5.22 -9.36
N SER A 8 -1.89 5.06 -8.08
CA SER A 8 -2.39 5.87 -6.97
C SER A 8 -3.92 5.84 -6.80
N VAL A 9 -4.56 4.74 -7.22
CA VAL A 9 -5.95 4.42 -6.84
C VAL A 9 -5.92 3.66 -5.52
N CYS A 10 -6.74 4.09 -4.57
CA CYS A 10 -6.91 3.44 -3.28
C CYS A 10 -7.86 2.25 -3.42
N TYR A 11 -7.41 1.05 -3.04
CA TYR A 11 -8.28 -0.12 -2.98
C TYR A 11 -9.15 -0.14 -1.73
N GLY A 12 -8.64 0.43 -0.63
CA GLY A 12 -9.36 0.48 0.63
C GLY A 12 -8.50 1.10 1.73
N PHE A 13 -9.13 1.31 2.87
CA PHE A 13 -8.48 1.82 4.07
C PHE A 13 -8.96 1.07 5.31
N HIS A 14 -8.08 1.01 6.30
CA HIS A 14 -8.35 0.47 7.61
C HIS A 14 -7.97 1.51 8.68
N CYS A 15 -8.91 1.81 9.59
CA CYS A 15 -8.68 2.62 10.77
C CYS A 15 -8.05 1.74 11.84
N ILE A 16 -6.73 1.88 11.99
CA ILE A 16 -5.94 1.07 12.92
C ILE A 16 -6.20 1.56 14.35
N PRO A 17 -6.66 0.69 15.28
CA PRO A 17 -6.95 1.08 16.66
C PRO A 17 -5.69 1.27 17.50
N CYS A 18 -4.65 0.46 17.26
CA CYS A 18 -3.36 0.50 17.93
C CYS A 18 -2.28 0.27 16.87
N GLY A 19 -1.19 1.05 16.91
CA GLY A 19 -0.18 1.24 15.85
C GLY A 19 0.01 0.11 14.81
N GLU A 20 0.30 0.52 13.57
CA GLU A 20 0.39 -0.35 12.41
C GLU A 20 1.32 -1.56 12.63
N GLY A 21 0.81 -2.75 12.29
CA GLY A 21 1.54 -4.00 12.37
C GLY A 21 1.34 -4.90 11.16
N ARG A 22 2.06 -6.03 11.17
CA ARG A 22 2.04 -7.03 10.08
C ARG A 22 0.64 -7.59 9.82
N ASN A 23 -0.17 -7.71 10.88
CA ASN A 23 -1.51 -8.27 10.77
C ASN A 23 -2.47 -7.37 9.97
N ASP A 24 -2.27 -6.05 10.00
CA ASP A 24 -3.12 -5.11 9.25
C ASP A 24 -3.00 -5.37 7.75
N VAL A 25 -1.76 -5.47 7.25
CA VAL A 25 -1.49 -5.73 5.83
C VAL A 25 -1.85 -7.17 5.46
N PHE A 26 -1.49 -8.15 6.30
CA PHE A 26 -1.82 -9.56 6.09
C PHE A 26 -3.33 -9.77 5.95
N SER A 27 -4.12 -9.23 6.89
CA SER A 27 -5.57 -9.36 6.88
C SER A 27 -6.17 -8.67 5.65
N ALA A 28 -5.66 -7.49 5.28
CA ALA A 28 -6.10 -6.80 4.07
C ALA A 28 -5.84 -7.64 2.80
N LEU A 29 -4.65 -8.25 2.68
CA LEU A 29 -4.30 -9.08 1.53
C LEU A 29 -5.21 -10.31 1.39
N LEU A 30 -5.49 -11.00 2.50
CA LEU A 30 -6.34 -12.20 2.48
C LEU A 30 -7.82 -11.91 2.26
N THR A 31 -8.33 -10.83 2.84
CA THR A 31 -9.77 -10.54 2.81
C THR A 31 -10.22 -9.86 1.53
N HIS A 32 -9.31 -9.18 0.82
CA HIS A 32 -9.66 -8.37 -0.36
C HIS A 32 -9.16 -8.94 -1.68
N TRP A 33 -8.27 -9.95 -1.67
CA TRP A 33 -7.81 -10.62 -2.89
C TRP A 33 -8.14 -12.10 -2.89
N PRO A 34 -8.82 -12.63 -3.94
CA PRO A 34 -9.03 -14.07 -4.08
C PRO A 34 -7.73 -14.83 -4.36
N LYS A 35 -6.71 -14.13 -4.88
CA LYS A 35 -5.36 -14.65 -5.09
C LYS A 35 -4.36 -13.58 -4.72
N ALA A 36 -3.31 -13.94 -3.99
CA ALA A 36 -2.30 -12.99 -3.56
C ALA A 36 -1.72 -12.18 -4.74
N PRO A 37 -1.47 -10.87 -4.53
CA PRO A 37 -0.76 -10.06 -5.52
C PRO A 37 0.61 -10.69 -5.86
N LYS A 38 1.03 -10.57 -7.12
CA LYS A 38 2.37 -11.02 -7.54
C LYS A 38 3.50 -10.27 -6.85
N THR A 39 3.26 -9.00 -6.50
CA THR A 39 4.24 -8.15 -5.85
C THR A 39 3.54 -7.26 -4.83
N VAL A 40 4.08 -7.22 -3.62
CA VAL A 40 3.66 -6.35 -2.53
C VAL A 40 4.82 -5.43 -2.19
N VAL A 41 4.62 -4.13 -2.41
CA VAL A 41 5.59 -3.09 -2.03
C VAL A 41 5.12 -2.47 -0.72
N TYR A 42 5.94 -2.58 0.32
CA TYR A 42 5.59 -2.12 1.67
C TYR A 42 6.84 -1.73 2.44
N ASP A 43 6.79 -0.68 3.27
CA ASP A 43 7.96 -0.22 4.03
C ASP A 43 8.50 -1.30 4.97
N PHE A 44 7.63 -2.03 5.65
CA PHE A 44 7.99 -3.10 6.58
C PHE A 44 7.86 -4.51 5.94
N ALA A 45 8.06 -4.61 4.62
CA ALA A 45 7.97 -5.85 3.86
C ALA A 45 8.88 -6.97 4.42
N CYS A 46 10.08 -6.63 4.90
CA CYS A 46 11.04 -7.58 5.44
C CYS A 46 10.54 -8.41 6.63
N ALA A 47 9.56 -7.88 7.39
CA ALA A 47 8.94 -8.60 8.48
C ALA A 47 7.54 -9.12 8.12
N LEU A 48 6.91 -8.54 7.10
CA LEU A 48 5.63 -8.99 6.57
C LEU A 48 5.77 -10.32 5.83
N GLU A 49 6.78 -10.48 4.97
CA GLU A 49 7.01 -11.71 4.21
C GLU A 49 7.06 -12.97 5.09
N PRO A 50 7.95 -13.09 6.10
CA PRO A 50 7.99 -14.29 6.93
C PRO A 50 6.69 -14.47 7.71
N TYR A 51 6.01 -13.38 8.07
CA TYR A 51 4.72 -13.42 8.77
C TYR A 51 3.60 -14.01 7.90
N CYS A 52 3.56 -13.62 6.62
CA CYS A 52 2.66 -14.14 5.60
C CYS A 52 2.96 -15.62 5.30
N MET A 53 4.21 -15.95 4.99
CA MET A 53 4.63 -17.31 4.63
C MET A 53 4.45 -18.32 5.77
N THR A 54 4.57 -17.90 7.03
CA THR A 54 4.34 -18.79 8.18
C THR A 54 2.85 -19.09 8.39
N ARG A 55 1.94 -18.21 7.94
CA ARG A 55 0.50 -18.36 8.18
C ARG A 55 -0.23 -18.97 7.01
N GLU A 56 0.02 -18.48 5.80
CA GLU A 56 -0.70 -18.87 4.58
C GLU A 56 0.29 -19.09 3.43
N PRO A 57 1.19 -20.09 3.54
CA PRO A 57 2.26 -20.32 2.58
C PRO A 57 1.72 -20.56 1.15
N ASP A 58 0.63 -21.32 1.01
CA ASP A 58 0.06 -21.65 -0.30
C ASP A 58 -0.52 -20.42 -1.00
N PHE A 59 -1.17 -19.52 -0.24
CA PHE A 59 -1.72 -18.29 -0.78
C PHE A 59 -0.61 -17.35 -1.27
N PHE A 60 0.48 -17.23 -0.51
CA PHE A 60 1.59 -16.30 -0.79
C PHE A 60 2.78 -16.92 -1.54
N ALA A 61 2.71 -18.20 -1.93
CA ALA A 61 3.82 -18.94 -2.55
C ALA A 61 4.45 -18.25 -3.78
N ASN A 62 3.68 -17.42 -4.49
CA ASN A 62 4.10 -16.71 -5.70
C ASN A 62 4.09 -15.19 -5.54
N THR A 63 4.17 -14.69 -4.30
CA THR A 63 4.17 -13.26 -3.98
C THR A 63 5.57 -12.80 -3.63
N LEU A 64 6.06 -11.81 -4.38
CA LEU A 64 7.30 -11.09 -4.06
C LEU A 64 6.99 -9.95 -3.08
N PHE A 65 7.62 -9.96 -1.90
CA PHE A 65 7.55 -8.87 -0.94
C PHE A 65 8.82 -8.02 -1.02
N VAL A 66 8.66 -6.70 -1.15
CA VAL A 66 9.80 -5.79 -1.29
C VAL A 66 9.60 -4.48 -0.56
N ILE A 67 10.67 -3.99 0.03
CA ILE A 67 10.77 -2.69 0.67
C ILE A 67 10.74 -1.60 -0.41
N ASN A 68 9.89 -0.60 -0.20
CA ASN A 68 9.87 0.58 -1.05
C ASN A 68 11.22 1.32 -1.03
N SER A 69 11.71 1.73 -2.20
CA SER A 69 12.93 2.51 -2.39
C SER A 69 13.00 3.79 -1.53
N PHE A 70 11.86 4.43 -1.22
CA PHE A 70 11.85 5.62 -0.34
C PHE A 70 12.26 5.33 1.10
N HIS A 71 11.91 4.15 1.61
CA HIS A 71 12.16 3.75 2.99
C HIS A 71 13.44 2.92 3.13
N ALA A 72 14.06 2.51 2.01
CA ALA A 72 15.22 1.63 1.98
C ALA A 72 16.37 2.07 2.92
N LYS A 73 16.65 3.38 3.02
CA LYS A 73 17.72 3.91 3.89
C LYS A 73 17.53 3.60 5.38
N GLY A 74 16.28 3.39 5.83
CA GLY A 74 15.98 3.03 7.22
C GLY A 74 16.27 1.56 7.55
N HIS A 75 16.50 0.71 6.55
CA HIS A 75 16.66 -0.74 6.70
C HIS A 75 18.13 -1.17 6.65
N THR A 76 18.92 -0.77 7.63
CA THR A 76 20.37 -1.04 7.65
C THR A 76 20.75 -2.50 7.90
N LYS A 77 19.83 -3.31 8.43
CA LYS A 77 20.05 -4.74 8.77
C LYS A 77 19.34 -5.70 7.83
N CYS A 78 18.61 -5.21 6.83
CA CYS A 78 17.89 -6.05 5.89
C CYS A 78 18.82 -6.49 4.76
N ALA A 79 18.64 -7.74 4.30
CA ALA A 79 19.39 -8.25 3.16
C ALA A 79 19.06 -7.47 1.87
N PRO A 80 19.99 -7.36 0.90
CA PRO A 80 19.72 -6.74 -0.40
C PRO A 80 18.49 -7.29 -1.13
N THR A 81 18.14 -8.56 -0.91
CA THR A 81 16.96 -9.22 -1.46
C THR A 81 15.64 -8.70 -0.89
N ALA A 82 15.64 -7.90 0.17
CA ALA A 82 14.42 -7.29 0.69
C ALA A 82 14.04 -6.01 -0.08
N PHE A 83 14.90 -5.47 -0.94
CA PHE A 83 14.70 -4.15 -1.54
C PHE A 83 14.22 -4.21 -2.98
N LEU A 84 13.22 -3.38 -3.32
CA LEU A 84 12.71 -3.27 -4.69
C LEU A 84 13.81 -2.87 -5.69
N SER A 85 14.74 -2.00 -5.28
CA SER A 85 15.84 -1.53 -6.14
C SER A 85 16.74 -2.65 -6.62
N THR A 86 16.97 -3.68 -5.80
CA THR A 86 17.80 -4.83 -6.15
C THR A 86 17.19 -5.59 -7.33
N TYR A 87 15.87 -5.81 -7.29
CA TYR A 87 15.17 -6.48 -8.38
C TYR A 87 14.96 -5.59 -9.60
N ALA A 88 14.74 -4.29 -9.41
CA ALA A 88 14.57 -3.33 -10.49
C ALA A 88 15.79 -3.27 -11.43
N ASN A 89 16.99 -3.57 -10.91
CA ASN A 89 18.22 -3.65 -11.71
C ASN A 89 18.26 -4.85 -12.67
N VAL A 90 17.43 -5.88 -12.44
CA VAL A 90 17.45 -7.15 -13.18
C VAL A 90 16.15 -7.35 -13.97
N ASP A 91 14.99 -6.99 -13.41
CA ASP A 91 13.69 -7.08 -14.06
C ASP A 91 13.13 -5.68 -14.37
N PRO A 92 13.11 -5.25 -15.65
CA PRO A 92 12.55 -3.97 -16.06
C PRO A 92 11.08 -3.77 -15.68
N ARG A 93 10.31 -4.84 -15.47
CA ARG A 93 8.91 -4.74 -15.04
C ARG A 93 8.79 -4.21 -13.63
N LEU A 94 9.71 -4.60 -12.74
CA LEU A 94 9.74 -4.14 -11.36
C LEU A 94 10.27 -2.70 -11.27
N ALA A 95 11.17 -2.30 -12.18
CA ALA A 95 11.61 -0.90 -12.30
C ALA A 95 10.48 0.07 -12.70
N ARG A 96 9.43 -0.42 -13.39
CA ARG A 96 8.25 0.38 -13.78
C ARG A 96 7.21 0.51 -12.67
N ILE A 97 7.37 -0.22 -11.55
CA ILE A 97 6.45 -0.11 -10.43
C ILE A 97 6.60 1.28 -9.80
N ASN A 98 5.50 2.02 -9.75
CA ASN A 98 5.45 3.27 -9.01
C ASN A 98 5.50 3.01 -7.51
N SER A 99 6.71 2.88 -6.99
CA SER A 99 6.93 2.64 -5.57
C SER A 99 6.53 3.83 -4.69
N SER A 100 6.39 5.03 -5.27
CA SER A 100 5.96 6.27 -4.59
C SER A 100 4.44 6.41 -4.44
N ALA A 101 3.66 5.46 -4.98
CA ALA A 101 2.21 5.60 -5.07
C ALA A 101 1.54 5.77 -3.70
N ALA A 102 2.04 5.06 -2.68
CA ALA A 102 1.54 5.14 -1.32
C ALA A 102 1.88 6.49 -0.67
N GLU A 103 3.10 6.99 -0.84
CA GLU A 103 3.53 8.30 -0.33
C GLU A 103 2.72 9.44 -0.96
N CYS A 104 2.51 9.38 -2.28
CA CYS A 104 1.69 10.35 -3.00
C CYS A 104 0.22 10.32 -2.52
N GLY A 105 -0.35 9.12 -2.38
CA GLY A 105 -1.70 8.92 -1.87
C GLY A 105 -1.87 9.42 -0.44
N ASN A 106 -0.91 9.10 0.44
CA ASN A 106 -0.88 9.56 1.83
C ASN A 106 -0.70 11.08 1.92
N GLY A 107 0.03 11.70 1.00
CA GLY A 107 0.08 13.16 0.85
C GLY A 107 -1.30 13.77 0.56
N GLY A 108 -2.15 13.07 -0.20
CA GLY A 108 -3.55 13.44 -0.39
C GLY A 108 -4.36 13.39 0.91
N LEU A 109 -4.18 12.32 1.70
CA LEU A 109 -4.84 12.17 3.00
C LEU A 109 -4.39 13.20 4.04
N ASN A 110 -3.13 13.63 3.98
CA ASN A 110 -2.62 14.69 4.87
C ASN A 110 -3.40 16.00 4.72
N ARG A 111 -3.99 16.28 3.54
CA ARG A 111 -4.80 17.48 3.29
C ARG A 111 -6.08 17.51 4.14
N ILE A 112 -6.63 16.34 4.44
CA ILE A 112 -7.87 16.21 5.23
C ILE A 112 -7.62 15.88 6.69
N ARG A 113 -6.35 15.68 7.09
CA ARG A 113 -5.97 15.27 8.45
C ARG A 113 -6.56 16.20 9.51
N LYS A 114 -6.52 17.52 9.30
CA LYS A 114 -7.06 18.49 10.26
C LYS A 114 -8.57 18.39 10.37
N SER A 115 -9.28 18.30 9.25
CA SER A 115 -10.74 18.11 9.23
C SER A 115 -11.14 16.83 9.96
N VAL A 116 -10.46 15.71 9.67
CA VAL A 116 -10.69 14.41 10.32
C VAL A 116 -10.43 14.48 11.83
N SER A 117 -9.44 15.25 12.30
CA SER A 117 -9.11 15.34 13.73
C SER A 117 -10.21 15.98 14.60
N TYR A 118 -11.15 16.69 14.00
CA TYR A 118 -12.31 17.28 14.70
C TYR A 118 -13.56 16.40 14.64
N MET A 119 -13.48 15.22 14.02
CA MET A 119 -14.62 14.32 13.83
C MET A 119 -14.58 13.19 14.85
N SER A 120 -15.76 12.70 15.23
CA SER A 120 -15.86 11.37 15.84
C SER A 120 -15.42 10.30 14.83
N GLN A 121 -15.00 9.13 15.33
CA GLN A 121 -14.49 8.05 14.49
C GLN A 121 -15.47 7.66 13.38
N ASP A 122 -16.77 7.53 13.66
CA ASP A 122 -17.78 7.17 12.64
C ASP A 122 -17.85 8.21 11.52
N ARG A 123 -17.81 9.49 11.87
CA ARG A 123 -17.82 10.59 10.90
C ARG A 123 -16.53 10.63 10.10
N ALA A 124 -15.39 10.40 10.75
CA ALA A 124 -14.09 10.30 10.10
C ALA A 124 -14.06 9.17 9.06
N ILE A 125 -14.59 7.98 9.38
CA ILE A 125 -14.67 6.83 8.47
C ILE A 125 -15.51 7.17 7.24
N ILE A 126 -16.71 7.74 7.43
CA ILE A 126 -17.59 8.13 6.32
C ILE A 126 -16.89 9.18 5.44
N TYR A 127 -16.31 10.20 6.08
CA TYR A 127 -15.62 11.28 5.37
C TYR A 127 -14.43 10.75 4.54
N MET A 128 -13.58 9.90 5.14
CA MET A 128 -12.47 9.27 4.44
C MET A 128 -12.93 8.42 3.26
N LYS A 129 -14.00 7.63 3.43
CA LYS A 129 -14.58 6.81 2.35
C LYS A 129 -15.03 7.68 1.17
N VAL A 130 -15.73 8.78 1.45
CA VAL A 130 -16.20 9.72 0.42
C VAL A 130 -15.02 10.40 -0.28
N PHE A 131 -14.05 10.89 0.50
CA PHE A 131 -12.84 11.52 -0.03
C PHE A 131 -12.08 10.58 -0.98
N LEU A 132 -11.80 9.34 -0.53
CA LEU A 132 -11.11 8.34 -1.33
C LEU A 132 -11.92 7.92 -2.57
N SER A 133 -13.25 7.86 -2.48
CA SER A 133 -14.11 7.59 -3.63
C SER A 133 -14.02 8.69 -4.69
N ILE A 134 -13.98 9.97 -4.28
CA ILE A 134 -13.77 11.09 -5.20
C ILE A 134 -12.35 11.05 -5.79
N TRP A 135 -11.34 10.84 -4.95
CA TRP A 135 -9.94 10.69 -5.38
C TRP A 135 -9.80 9.62 -6.46
N ASN A 136 -10.34 8.42 -6.21
CA ASN A 136 -10.30 7.31 -7.16
C ASN A 136 -10.97 7.65 -8.48
N ARG A 137 -12.14 8.30 -8.45
CA ARG A 137 -12.84 8.73 -9.67
C ARG A 137 -12.00 9.70 -10.49
N LEU A 138 -11.40 10.70 -9.86
CA LEU A 138 -10.52 11.66 -10.55
C LEU A 138 -9.27 10.97 -11.12
N ARG A 139 -8.66 10.04 -10.38
CA ARG A 139 -7.51 9.27 -10.90
C ARG A 139 -7.89 8.43 -12.11
N VAL A 140 -9.03 7.75 -12.07
CA VAL A 140 -9.53 6.94 -13.19
C VAL A 140 -9.89 7.80 -14.40
N ARG A 141 -10.52 8.96 -14.22
CA ARG A 141 -10.82 9.88 -15.33
C ARG A 141 -9.55 10.40 -15.98
N LYS A 142 -8.57 10.86 -15.19
CA LYS A 142 -7.25 11.27 -15.69
C LYS A 142 -6.54 10.16 -16.47
N MET A 143 -6.58 8.92 -15.99
CA MET A 143 -5.98 7.78 -16.68
C MET A 143 -6.66 7.46 -18.01
N LYS A 144 -7.98 7.64 -18.10
CA LYS A 144 -8.75 7.45 -19.34
C LYS A 144 -8.64 8.62 -20.31
N GLY A 145 -7.95 9.71 -19.94
CA GLY A 145 -7.93 10.95 -20.73
C GLY A 145 -9.28 11.66 -20.80
N ILE A 146 -10.16 11.44 -19.81
CA ILE A 146 -11.55 11.96 -19.78
C ILE A 146 -11.65 13.26 -18.95
N ASP A 147 -10.54 13.80 -18.44
CA ASP A 147 -10.57 15.07 -17.71
C ASP A 147 -10.16 16.26 -18.57
N MET A 148 -11.17 17.14 -18.73
CA MET A 148 -11.21 18.62 -18.79
C MET A 148 -9.87 19.36 -18.83
#